data_AF-A0AAQ3SX69-F1
#
_entry.id   AF-A0AAQ3SX69-F1
#
_cell.length_a   1.000
_cell.length_b   1.000
_cell.length_c   1.000
_cell.angle_alpha   90.00
_cell.angle_beta   90.00
_cell.angle_gamma   90.00
#
_symmetry.space_group_name_H-M   'P 1'
#
loop_
_entity.id
_entity.type
_entity.pdbx_description
1 polymer ?
#
loop_
_entity_poly.entity_id
_entity_poly.type
_entity_poly.pdbx_seq_one_letter_code
_entity_poly.pdbx_strand_id
1 'polypeptide(L)'
;MESLSAQSRKEEGLRGCLDALRSAPINLQCLKLLGNLGKLSDWVAGLQNLVKLKLQYTKLTDLDGTIQVLGKLPNLSILCLLTYSFRVEEPKHFSSRQGAFPSLTVLELGYNVGIALVEFEEGTLPKLEVLLSRSSLISFSGLSSLPCLKEV
;
A
#
# COMPACT_ATOMS: atom_id res chain seq x y z
N MET A 1 8.26 16.78 9.66
CA MET A 1 7.55 15.71 8.94
C MET A 1 6.10 16.11 8.80
N GLU A 2 5.63 16.37 7.59
CA GLU A 2 4.22 16.68 7.35
C GLU A 2 3.42 15.39 7.27
N SER A 3 2.32 15.32 8.01
CA SER A 3 1.53 14.10 8.20
C SER A 3 0.05 14.41 8.10
N LEU A 4 -0.68 13.58 7.35
CA LEU A 4 -2.12 13.65 7.18
C LEU A 4 -2.72 12.33 7.64
N SER A 5 -3.69 12.42 8.54
CA SER A 5 -4.47 11.27 8.99
C SER A 5 -5.95 11.56 8.77
N ALA A 6 -6.61 10.73 7.97
CA ALA A 6 -8.06 10.76 7.81
C ALA A 6 -8.66 9.49 8.39
N GLN A 7 -9.71 9.63 9.19
CA GLN A 7 -10.42 8.49 9.75
C GLN A 7 -11.94 8.69 9.75
N SER A 8 -12.67 7.62 9.47
CA SER A 8 -14.12 7.59 9.57
C SER A 8 -14.58 6.20 10.00
N ARG A 9 -15.46 6.18 10.99
CA ARG A 9 -16.12 4.96 11.51
C ARG A 9 -17.52 4.76 10.94
N LYS A 10 -18.00 5.69 10.11
CA LYS A 10 -19.30 5.58 9.44
C LYS A 10 -19.24 4.51 8.37
N GLU A 11 -20.40 3.97 7.99
CA GLU A 11 -20.51 2.93 6.95
C GLU A 11 -19.90 3.38 5.60
N GLU A 12 -20.22 4.61 5.19
CA GLU A 12 -19.65 5.26 4.00
C GLU A 12 -18.13 5.54 4.12
N GLY A 13 -17.59 5.50 5.33
CA GLY A 13 -16.17 5.72 5.60
C GLY A 13 -15.67 7.08 5.12
N LEU A 14 -14.64 7.04 4.28
CA LEU A 14 -13.92 8.17 3.69
C LEU A 14 -14.28 8.39 2.21
N ARG A 15 -15.28 7.68 1.67
CA ARG A 15 -15.71 7.79 0.27
C ARG A 15 -16.02 9.24 -0.10
N GLY A 16 -15.43 9.72 -1.20
CA GLY A 16 -15.61 11.09 -1.69
C GLY A 16 -14.98 12.19 -0.82
N CYS A 17 -14.60 11.93 0.44
CA CYS A 17 -14.01 12.93 1.32
C CYS A 17 -12.63 13.38 0.86
N LEU A 18 -11.85 12.44 0.31
CA LEU A 18 -10.48 12.72 -0.15
C LEU A 18 -10.45 13.33 -1.55
N ASP A 19 -11.52 13.21 -2.33
CA ASP A 19 -11.60 13.74 -3.70
C ASP A 19 -11.87 15.25 -3.72
N ALA A 20 -12.31 15.82 -2.58
CA ALA A 20 -12.43 17.27 -2.41
C ALA A 20 -11.07 17.99 -2.41
N LEU A 21 -9.96 17.26 -2.20
CA LEU A 21 -8.61 17.81 -2.30
C LEU A 21 -8.28 18.04 -3.78
N ARG A 22 -8.26 19.32 -4.19
CA ARG A 22 -7.96 19.73 -5.57
C ARG A 22 -6.53 19.38 -6.03
N SER A 23 -5.61 19.16 -5.10
CA SER A 23 -4.22 18.84 -5.39
C SER A 23 -3.58 18.03 -4.26
N ALA A 24 -2.57 17.24 -4.61
CA ALA A 24 -1.75 16.52 -3.63
C ALA A 24 -1.01 17.52 -2.72
N PRO A 25 -1.04 17.34 -1.39
CA PRO A 25 -0.19 18.12 -0.49
C PRO A 25 1.28 17.79 -0.77
N ILE A 26 1.97 18.71 -1.44
CA ILE A 26 3.28 18.47 -2.08
C ILE A 26 4.39 18.06 -1.10
N ASN A 27 4.28 18.45 0.17
CA ASN A 27 5.28 18.19 1.20
C ASN A 27 4.90 17.03 2.13
N LEU A 28 3.78 16.35 1.85
CA LEU A 28 3.27 15.28 2.69
C LEU A 28 4.23 14.09 2.73
N GLN A 29 4.68 13.73 3.93
CA GLN A 29 5.60 12.63 4.16
C GLN A 29 4.93 11.39 4.76
N CYS A 30 3.80 11.56 5.46
CA CYS A 30 3.06 10.46 6.06
C CYS A 30 1.57 10.59 5.75
N LEU A 31 0.98 9.50 5.25
CA LEU A 31 -0.46 9.40 4.98
C LEU A 31 -1.03 8.19 5.70
N LYS A 32 -2.04 8.43 6.55
CA LYS A 32 -2.79 7.38 7.24
C LYS A 32 -4.27 7.48 6.90
N LEU A 33 -4.81 6.44 6.30
CA LEU A 33 -6.22 6.35 5.92
C LEU A 33 -6.89 5.21 6.66
N LEU A 34 -7.89 5.56 7.48
CA LEU A 34 -8.67 4.62 8.29
C LEU A 34 -10.17 4.74 7.95
N GLY A 35 -10.68 3.86 7.11
CA GLY A 35 -12.09 3.83 6.73
C GLY A 35 -12.31 3.64 5.24
N ASN A 36 -13.52 3.22 4.87
CA ASN A 36 -13.90 2.77 3.53
C ASN A 36 -13.63 3.85 2.47
N LEU A 37 -12.82 3.56 1.46
CA LEU A 37 -12.54 4.43 0.32
C LEU A 37 -13.20 3.93 -0.96
N GLY A 38 -13.29 2.61 -1.14
CA GLY A 38 -13.69 2.00 -2.40
C GLY A 38 -12.60 2.11 -3.48
N LYS A 39 -12.23 3.33 -3.88
CA LYS A 39 -11.15 3.62 -4.84
C LYS A 39 -10.08 4.49 -4.18
N LEU A 40 -8.83 4.32 -4.59
CA LEU A 40 -7.74 5.22 -4.22
C LEU A 40 -7.93 6.57 -4.97
N SER A 41 -7.82 7.69 -4.26
CA SER A 41 -7.94 9.02 -4.87
C SER A 41 -6.76 9.31 -5.81
N ASP A 42 -7.04 9.95 -6.94
CA ASP A 42 -6.06 10.12 -8.02
C ASP A 42 -4.85 11.00 -7.62
N TRP A 43 -5.03 11.93 -6.68
CA TRP A 43 -3.94 12.79 -6.18
C TRP A 43 -2.85 12.02 -5.45
N VAL A 44 -3.10 10.78 -5.01
CA VAL A 44 -2.07 9.95 -4.37
C VAL A 44 -0.88 9.72 -5.29
N ALA A 45 -1.10 9.61 -6.60
CA ALA A 45 -0.02 9.48 -7.59
C ALA A 45 0.94 10.69 -7.63
N GLY A 46 0.49 11.85 -7.16
CA GLY A 46 1.26 13.09 -7.10
C GLY A 46 2.13 13.26 -5.85
N LEU A 47 2.09 12.32 -4.89
CA LEU A 47 2.77 12.45 -3.60
C LEU A 47 4.28 12.12 -3.67
N GLN A 48 5.04 12.99 -4.32
CA GLN A 48 6.48 12.78 -4.56
C GLN A 48 7.31 12.69 -3.26
N ASN A 49 6.85 13.28 -2.16
CA ASN A 49 7.57 13.30 -0.88
C ASN A 49 7.04 12.28 0.14
N LEU A 50 6.08 11.42 -0.24
CA LEU A 50 5.49 10.46 0.69
C LEU A 50 6.49 9.38 1.07
N VAL A 51 6.82 9.31 2.36
CA VAL A 51 7.72 8.31 2.94
C VAL A 51 6.94 7.12 3.50
N LYS A 52 5.80 7.38 4.13
CA LYS A 52 5.00 6.35 4.80
C LYS A 52 3.54 6.40 4.41
N LEU A 53 3.00 5.26 4.01
CA LEU A 53 1.58 5.06 3.75
C LEU A 53 1.02 3.96 4.65
N LYS A 54 -0.10 4.24 5.31
CA LYS A 54 -0.85 3.26 6.08
C LYS A 54 -2.31 3.23 5.63
N LEU A 55 -2.74 2.07 5.16
CA LEU A 55 -4.13 1.80 4.75
C LEU A 55 -4.75 0.80 5.73
N GLN A 56 -5.95 1.11 6.21
CA GLN A 56 -6.70 0.24 7.11
C GLN A 56 -8.21 0.48 6.93
N TYR A 57 -8.99 -0.59 6.84
CA TYR A 57 -10.42 -0.57 6.53
C TYR A 57 -10.78 0.21 5.24
N THR A 58 -9.83 0.39 4.32
CA THR A 58 -10.01 1.16 3.08
C THR A 58 -10.87 0.44 2.05
N LYS A 59 -10.97 -0.89 2.13
CA LYS A 59 -11.81 -1.73 1.25
C LYS A 59 -11.62 -1.39 -0.23
N LEU A 60 -10.37 -1.15 -0.65
CA LEU A 60 -10.02 -0.82 -2.03
C LEU A 60 -10.42 -1.96 -2.97
N THR A 61 -11.10 -1.62 -4.06
CA THR A 61 -11.64 -2.59 -5.01
C THR A 61 -10.63 -2.96 -6.09
N ASP A 62 -9.79 -2.02 -6.51
CA ASP A 62 -8.77 -2.21 -7.55
C ASP A 62 -7.39 -2.41 -6.93
N LEU A 63 -6.94 -3.66 -6.81
CA LEU A 63 -5.61 -3.97 -6.28
C LEU A 63 -4.53 -3.55 -7.26
N ASP A 64 -4.59 -4.01 -8.50
CA ASP A 64 -3.54 -3.81 -9.50
C ASP A 64 -3.30 -2.33 -9.78
N GLY A 65 -4.37 -1.55 -9.96
CA GLY A 65 -4.27 -0.10 -10.14
C GLY A 65 -3.71 0.61 -8.90
N THR A 66 -4.09 0.15 -7.70
CA THR A 66 -3.52 0.67 -6.44
C THR A 66 -2.02 0.40 -6.37
N ILE A 67 -1.59 -0.85 -6.59
CA ILE A 67 -0.17 -1.23 -6.53
C ILE A 67 0.64 -0.52 -7.62
N GLN A 68 0.06 -0.32 -8.81
CA GLN A 68 0.71 0.45 -9.88
C GLN A 68 0.94 1.91 -9.49
N VAL A 69 -0.03 2.56 -8.83
CA VAL A 69 0.12 3.93 -8.35
C VAL A 69 1.17 4.01 -7.24
N LEU A 70 1.05 3.15 -6.23
CA LEU A 70 1.96 3.16 -5.07
C LEU A 70 3.39 2.79 -5.47
N GLY A 71 3.55 1.87 -6.41
CA GLY A 71 4.85 1.42 -6.93
C GLY A 71 5.61 2.51 -7.71
N LYS A 72 4.95 3.58 -8.14
CA LYS A 72 5.59 4.73 -8.80
C LYS A 72 6.03 5.83 -7.84
N LEU A 73 5.66 5.76 -6.56
CA LEU A 73 6.02 6.79 -5.58
C LEU A 73 7.53 6.70 -5.28
N PRO A 74 8.31 7.75 -5.58
CA PRO A 74 9.77 7.64 -5.58
C PRO A 74 10.36 7.52 -4.17
N ASN A 75 9.68 8.08 -3.17
CA ASN A 75 10.18 8.16 -1.79
C ASN A 75 9.42 7.24 -0.82
N LEU A 76 8.46 6.44 -1.30
CA LEU A 76 7.69 5.55 -0.43
C LEU A 76 8.60 4.46 0.12
N SER A 77 8.92 4.56 1.41
CA SER A 77 9.82 3.66 2.13
C SER A 77 9.07 2.66 3.01
N ILE A 78 7.92 3.05 3.55
CA ILE A 78 7.13 2.19 4.45
C ILE A 78 5.70 2.09 3.93
N LEU A 79 5.29 0.87 3.58
CA LEU A 79 3.91 0.56 3.17
C LEU A 79 3.29 -0.41 4.17
N CYS A 80 2.24 0.05 4.87
CA CYS A 80 1.45 -0.75 5.78
C CYS A 80 0.05 -0.99 5.17
N LEU A 81 -0.20 -2.21 4.69
CA LEU A 81 -1.51 -2.68 4.24
C LEU A 81 -2.13 -3.51 5.35
N LEU A 82 -3.02 -2.90 6.14
CA LEU A 82 -3.60 -3.54 7.31
C LEU A 82 -5.00 -4.11 7.04
N THR A 83 -5.70 -4.43 8.10
CA THR A 83 -7.01 -5.07 8.08
C THR A 83 -8.00 -4.41 7.14
N TYR A 84 -8.56 -5.20 6.22
CA TYR A 84 -9.49 -4.79 5.17
C TYR A 84 -8.99 -3.61 4.33
N SER A 85 -7.69 -3.57 4.02
CA SER A 85 -7.16 -2.58 3.06
C SER A 85 -7.77 -2.77 1.67
N PHE A 86 -7.93 -4.01 1.23
CA PHE A 86 -8.64 -4.39 0.00
C PHE A 86 -9.92 -5.15 0.33
N ARG A 87 -10.87 -5.13 -0.61
CA ARG A 87 -12.11 -5.91 -0.53
C ARG A 87 -11.79 -7.41 -0.65
N VAL A 88 -12.38 -8.23 0.21
CA VAL A 88 -12.09 -9.67 0.38
C VAL A 88 -13.08 -10.56 -0.40
N GLU A 89 -13.67 -10.05 -1.48
CA GLU A 89 -14.67 -10.83 -2.24
C GLU A 89 -14.01 -12.00 -2.98
N GLU A 90 -12.80 -11.79 -3.50
CA GLU A 90 -11.98 -12.84 -4.10
C GLU A 90 -10.53 -12.67 -3.64
N PRO A 91 -9.81 -13.79 -3.39
CA PRO A 91 -8.39 -13.74 -3.04
C PRO A 91 -7.60 -13.10 -4.18
N LYS A 92 -6.96 -11.95 -3.89
CA LYS A 92 -6.19 -11.20 -4.89
C LYS A 92 -4.71 -11.54 -4.84
N HIS A 93 -4.05 -11.34 -5.97
CA HIS A 93 -2.62 -11.55 -6.14
C HIS A 93 -1.90 -10.19 -6.17
N PHE A 94 -1.01 -9.96 -5.21
CA PHE A 94 -0.10 -8.82 -5.26
C PHE A 94 1.10 -9.21 -6.12
N SER A 95 1.24 -8.58 -7.27
CA SER A 95 2.47 -8.58 -8.05
C SER A 95 2.85 -7.15 -8.42
N SER A 96 4.14 -6.92 -8.62
CA SER A 96 4.64 -5.61 -9.05
C SER A 96 5.56 -5.80 -10.25
N ARG A 97 5.60 -4.80 -11.14
CA ARG A 97 6.44 -4.85 -12.33
C ARG A 97 7.88 -4.48 -11.98
N GLN A 98 8.82 -4.91 -12.81
CA GLN A 98 10.22 -4.50 -12.72
C GLN A 98 10.34 -2.97 -12.54
N GLY A 99 11.16 -2.54 -11.57
CA GLY A 99 11.36 -1.13 -11.24
C GLY A 99 10.28 -0.48 -10.39
N ALA A 100 9.24 -1.22 -9.96
CA ALA A 100 8.27 -0.74 -8.98
C ALA A 100 8.91 -0.65 -7.58
N PHE A 101 8.40 0.29 -6.78
CA PHE A 101 8.79 0.53 -5.39
C PHE A 101 10.31 0.79 -5.22
N PRO A 102 10.86 1.84 -5.86
CA PRO A 102 12.31 2.08 -5.91
C PRO A 102 12.96 2.40 -4.54
N SER A 103 12.14 2.73 -3.53
CA SER A 103 12.61 3.12 -2.20
C SER A 103 11.98 2.32 -1.05
N LEU A 104 11.14 1.33 -1.34
CA LEU A 104 10.42 0.60 -0.30
C LEU A 104 11.39 -0.29 0.49
N THR A 105 11.47 -0.06 1.80
CA THR A 105 12.32 -0.82 2.73
C THR A 105 11.50 -1.68 3.68
N VAL A 106 10.25 -1.31 3.96
CA VAL A 106 9.34 -2.05 4.83
C VAL A 106 7.99 -2.26 4.14
N LEU A 107 7.58 -3.53 4.05
CA LEU A 107 6.22 -3.94 3.66
C LEU A 107 5.56 -4.67 4.84
N GLU A 108 4.49 -4.09 5.40
CA GLU A 108 3.69 -4.73 6.44
C GLU A 108 2.32 -5.14 5.88
N LEU A 109 1.99 -6.42 6.00
CA LEU A 109 0.71 -7.02 5.66
C LEU A 109 -0.01 -7.48 6.93
N GLY A 110 -1.15 -6.87 7.22
CA GLY A 110 -1.96 -7.18 8.40
C GLY A 110 -2.81 -8.45 8.27
N TYR A 111 -3.74 -8.64 9.20
CA TYR A 111 -4.79 -9.66 9.09
C TYR A 111 -5.84 -9.26 8.06
N ASN A 112 -6.39 -10.19 7.26
CA ASN A 112 -7.53 -9.93 6.36
C ASN A 112 -7.31 -8.75 5.41
N VAL A 113 -6.12 -8.65 4.79
CA VAL A 113 -5.77 -7.56 3.87
C VAL A 113 -6.60 -7.62 2.58
N GLY A 114 -7.11 -8.80 2.22
CA GLY A 114 -7.75 -9.05 0.90
C GLY A 114 -6.76 -9.50 -0.17
N ILE A 115 -5.57 -9.96 0.24
CA ILE A 115 -4.51 -10.51 -0.60
C ILE A 115 -4.25 -11.93 -0.11
N ALA A 116 -4.10 -12.89 -1.03
CA ALA A 116 -3.81 -14.30 -0.72
C ALA A 116 -2.42 -14.73 -1.17
N LEU A 117 -1.89 -14.13 -2.22
CA LEU A 117 -0.55 -14.39 -2.74
C LEU A 117 0.18 -13.07 -2.96
N VAL A 118 1.47 -13.06 -2.64
CA VAL A 118 2.41 -11.99 -2.97
C VAL A 118 3.57 -12.61 -3.73
N GLU A 119 3.73 -12.21 -4.99
CA GLU A 119 4.81 -12.66 -5.86
C GLU A 119 5.84 -11.56 -6.07
N PHE A 120 7.09 -11.90 -5.75
CA PHE A 120 8.24 -11.04 -5.96
C PHE A 120 8.99 -11.46 -7.23
N GLU A 121 8.72 -10.76 -8.33
CA GLU A 121 9.44 -10.93 -9.59
C GLU A 121 10.86 -10.34 -9.50
N GLU A 122 11.76 -10.80 -10.37
CA GLU A 122 13.12 -10.29 -10.46
C GLU A 122 13.13 -8.78 -10.80
N GLY A 123 13.96 -8.02 -10.08
CA GLY A 123 14.07 -6.57 -10.26
C GLY A 123 12.88 -5.77 -9.72
N THR A 124 12.03 -6.40 -8.89
CA THR A 124 11.04 -5.69 -8.06
C THR A 124 11.61 -5.36 -6.69
N LEU A 125 11.12 -4.29 -6.06
CA LEU A 125 11.39 -3.99 -4.64
C LEU A 125 12.90 -4.05 -4.27
N PRO A 126 13.78 -3.34 -5.01
CA PRO A 126 15.23 -3.53 -4.94
C PRO A 126 15.86 -3.16 -3.59
N LYS A 127 15.12 -2.51 -2.69
CA LYS A 127 15.57 -2.07 -1.36
C LYS A 127 14.76 -2.66 -0.22
N LEU A 128 13.87 -3.61 -0.47
CA LEU A 128 13.02 -4.18 0.57
C LEU A 128 13.89 -4.93 1.58
N GLU A 129 13.87 -4.49 2.84
CA GLU A 129 14.68 -5.05 3.91
C GLU A 129 13.86 -5.88 4.88
N VAL A 130 12.62 -5.45 5.15
CA VAL A 130 11.74 -6.05 6.13
C VAL A 130 10.39 -6.33 5.49
N LEU A 131 10.00 -7.60 5.48
CA LEU A 131 8.66 -8.06 5.18
C LEU A 131 8.01 -8.48 6.49
N LEU A 132 6.87 -7.87 6.87
CA LEU A 132 6.12 -8.28 8.05
C LEU A 132 4.77 -8.83 7.62
N SER A 133 4.53 -10.12 7.85
CA SER A 133 3.20 -10.69 7.68
C SER A 133 2.57 -11.02 9.03
N ARG A 134 1.43 -10.41 9.33
CA ARG A 134 0.62 -10.80 10.49
C ARG A 134 -0.37 -11.91 10.16
N SER A 135 -0.55 -12.26 8.88
CA SER A 135 -1.49 -13.27 8.41
C SER A 135 -0.77 -14.52 7.94
N SER A 136 -1.13 -15.68 8.48
CA SER A 136 -0.67 -16.98 7.99
C SER A 136 -1.38 -17.42 6.70
N LEU A 137 -2.41 -16.70 6.25
CA LEU A 137 -3.17 -16.99 5.04
C LEU A 137 -2.53 -16.39 3.77
N ILE A 138 -1.48 -15.56 3.92
CA ILE A 138 -0.77 -14.96 2.79
C ILE A 138 0.39 -15.87 2.42
N SER A 139 0.39 -16.33 1.17
CA SER A 139 1.50 -17.06 0.59
C SER A 139 2.48 -16.08 -0.05
N PHE A 140 3.77 -16.38 0.02
CA PHE A 140 4.84 -15.59 -0.60
C PHE A 140 5.62 -16.45 -1.59
N SER A 141 5.89 -15.92 -2.78
CA SER A 141 6.75 -16.53 -3.78
C SER A 141 7.81 -15.53 -4.25
N GLY A 142 8.97 -16.04 -4.70
CA GLY A 142 10.04 -15.18 -5.22
C GLY A 142 10.86 -14.42 -4.17
N LEU A 143 10.81 -14.80 -2.89
CA LEU A 143 11.61 -14.13 -1.83
C LEU A 143 13.11 -14.10 -2.14
N SER A 144 13.63 -15.12 -2.84
CA SER A 144 15.02 -15.17 -3.32
C SER A 144 15.37 -14.09 -4.34
N SER A 145 14.38 -13.46 -4.96
CA SER A 145 14.54 -12.35 -5.92
C SER A 145 14.78 -11.00 -5.24
N LEU A 146 14.66 -10.92 -3.91
CA LEU A 146 14.79 -9.69 -3.13
C LEU A 146 16.22 -9.53 -2.57
N PRO A 147 17.08 -8.68 -3.17
CA PRO A 147 18.51 -8.66 -2.85
C PRO A 147 18.85 -8.07 -1.47
N CYS A 148 17.96 -7.26 -0.89
CA CYS A 148 18.19 -6.56 0.39
C CYS A 148 17.40 -7.14 1.56
N LEU A 149 16.63 -8.21 1.35
CA LEU A 149 15.73 -8.76 2.37
C LEU A 149 16.54 -9.33 3.55
N LYS A 150 16.21 -8.88 4.76
CA LYS A 150 16.88 -9.24 6.02
C LYS A 150 15.94 -9.94 7.00
N GLU A 151 14.66 -9.56 7.00
CA GLU A 151 13.66 -10.04 7.96
C GLU A 151 12.33 -10.36 7.26
N VAL A 152 11.69 -11.47 7.66
CA VAL A 152 10.40 -11.99 7.18
C VAL A 152 9.53 -12.43 8.36
#